data_AF-A0A2L1GPE8-F1
#
_entry.id   AF-A0A2L1GPE8-F1
#
_cell.length_a   1.000
_cell.length_b   1.000
_cell.length_c   1.000
_cell.angle_alpha   90.00
_cell.angle_beta   90.00
_cell.angle_gamma   90.00
#
_symmetry.space_group_name_H-M   'P 1'
#
loop_
_entity.id
_entity.type
_entity.pdbx_description
1 polymer ?
#
loop_
_entity_poly.entity_id
_entity_poly.type
_entity_poly.pdbx_seq_one_letter_code
_entity_poly.pdbx_strand_id
1 'polypeptide(L)'
;MKMHVCLVSGQPVPNVLPVLLERPEKVALLVTPEMQEQAERLKNIFRARAIQISVYEIPAYDFAGALAACDAVVQQSQADELTLNVTGGTKITALAAYQQFYFSGKRVIYMDTEHEQLLELGDQPTAMPVRQNLLDVKLCLACYGKRFNEAGTRSKIDTARRRKAATEKLCRLFLNNPDMLRACNRQLNEYDKKEPPVFLYVNNLPGPGTELFDLLVQEGIAVPSGADTLCLQSEAARFYLNGGWLEEYVFNLIKGLSINGLDCLLNVNFEWQIQRAASKKKKTENELDVVFSCNNRLHIISCKTSSLDILKNAGKDALHELDSMKANVGGLFARPLLVSVHPLKDADFRRAQNLKIPVVSGNNILHLQERLQQEWGIGR
;
A
#
# COMPACT_ATOMS: atom_id res chain seq x y z
N MET A 1 0.87 30.17 -19.00
CA MET A 1 1.47 29.05 -18.24
C MET A 1 0.64 27.80 -18.49
N LYS A 2 1.13 26.60 -18.18
CA LYS A 2 0.30 25.39 -18.25
C LYS A 2 -0.57 25.30 -17.01
N MET A 3 -1.83 24.97 -17.23
CA MET A 3 -2.80 24.85 -16.15
C MET A 3 -3.67 23.61 -16.34
N HIS A 4 -3.66 22.73 -15.34
CA HIS A 4 -4.57 21.60 -15.32
C HIS A 4 -5.87 21.98 -14.60
N VAL A 5 -7.00 21.61 -15.17
CA VAL A 5 -8.31 21.73 -14.53
C VAL A 5 -8.75 20.32 -14.14
N CYS A 6 -8.94 20.07 -12.86
CA CYS A 6 -9.25 18.74 -12.33
C CYS A 6 -10.63 18.70 -11.69
N LEU A 7 -11.47 17.78 -12.13
CA LEU A 7 -12.71 17.43 -11.44
C LEU A 7 -12.37 16.62 -10.18
N VAL A 8 -12.68 17.13 -8.99
CA VAL A 8 -12.38 16.41 -7.74
C VAL A 8 -13.35 15.25 -7.53
N SER A 9 -12.84 14.10 -7.11
CA SER A 9 -13.63 12.91 -6.83
C SER A 9 -13.10 12.13 -5.62
N GLY A 10 -13.79 11.06 -5.23
CA GLY A 10 -13.35 10.14 -4.19
C GLY A 10 -12.04 9.40 -4.50
N GLN A 11 -11.61 9.35 -5.77
CA GLN A 11 -10.33 8.80 -6.18
C GLN A 11 -9.37 9.95 -6.55
N PRO A 12 -8.37 10.27 -5.70
CA PRO A 12 -7.46 11.40 -5.91
C PRO A 12 -6.32 11.07 -6.89
N VAL A 13 -5.88 9.81 -6.95
CA VAL A 13 -4.74 9.37 -7.76
C VAL A 13 -4.88 9.75 -9.25
N PRO A 14 -6.05 9.57 -9.90
CA PRO A 14 -6.24 9.99 -11.29
C PRO A 14 -6.08 11.50 -11.54
N ASN A 15 -6.22 12.35 -10.53
CA ASN A 15 -5.92 13.78 -10.63
C ASN A 15 -4.44 14.06 -10.36
N VAL A 16 -3.84 13.34 -9.42
CA VAL A 16 -2.42 13.52 -9.05
C VAL A 16 -1.50 13.08 -10.19
N LEU A 17 -1.78 11.95 -10.83
CA LEU A 17 -0.87 11.36 -11.83
C LEU A 17 -0.58 12.27 -13.03
N PRO A 18 -1.58 12.83 -13.74
CA PRO A 18 -1.30 13.74 -14.85
C PRO A 18 -0.56 15.00 -14.43
N VAL A 19 -0.84 15.51 -13.22
CA VAL A 19 -0.11 16.68 -12.69
C VAL A 19 1.35 16.35 -12.40
N LEU A 20 1.67 15.17 -11.88
CA LEU A 20 3.06 14.75 -11.68
C LEU A 20 3.80 14.47 -12.99
N LEU A 21 3.07 13.97 -13.99
CA LEU A 21 3.59 13.63 -15.30
C LEU A 21 3.92 14.88 -16.12
N GLU A 22 2.98 15.83 -16.20
CA GLU A 22 3.08 17.00 -17.08
C GLU A 22 3.59 18.25 -16.36
N ARG A 23 3.63 18.24 -15.02
CA ARG A 23 4.20 19.30 -14.15
C ARG A 23 3.71 20.72 -14.49
N PRO A 24 2.39 20.98 -14.51
CA PRO A 24 1.87 22.32 -14.78
C PRO A 24 2.23 23.30 -13.65
N GLU A 25 2.32 24.58 -13.98
CA GLU A 25 2.55 25.65 -13.00
C GLU A 25 1.31 25.95 -12.17
N LYS A 26 0.11 25.65 -12.71
CA LYS A 26 -1.18 25.91 -12.07
C LYS A 26 -2.11 24.69 -12.09
N VAL A 27 -2.96 24.59 -11.07
CA VAL A 27 -4.08 23.64 -11.02
C VAL A 27 -5.36 24.35 -10.57
N ALA A 28 -6.43 24.25 -11.35
CA ALA A 28 -7.80 24.54 -10.90
C ALA A 28 -8.47 23.26 -10.42
N LEU A 29 -9.03 23.29 -9.22
CA LEU A 29 -9.87 22.23 -8.70
C LEU A 29 -11.34 22.63 -8.85
N LEU A 30 -12.10 21.84 -9.60
CA LEU A 30 -13.56 21.93 -9.67
C LEU A 30 -14.14 21.00 -8.60
N VAL A 31 -14.80 21.56 -7.59
CA VAL A 31 -15.13 20.87 -6.33
C VAL A 31 -16.62 20.96 -6.03
N THR A 32 -17.25 19.81 -5.79
CA THR A 32 -18.63 19.77 -5.27
C THR A 32 -18.61 19.93 -3.74
N PRO A 33 -19.72 20.35 -3.10
CA PRO A 33 -19.78 20.49 -1.64
C PRO A 33 -19.34 19.23 -0.86
N GLU A 34 -19.59 18.03 -1.39
CA GLU A 34 -19.24 16.75 -0.76
C GLU A 34 -17.75 16.39 -0.88
N MET A 35 -17.00 17.05 -1.78
CA MET A 35 -15.62 16.70 -2.14
C MET A 35 -14.57 17.63 -1.54
N GLN A 36 -14.96 18.47 -0.57
CA GLN A 36 -14.05 19.46 0.05
C GLN A 36 -12.84 18.81 0.73
N GLU A 37 -13.04 17.66 1.39
CA GLU A 37 -11.95 16.94 2.06
C GLU A 37 -10.90 16.43 1.06
N GLN A 38 -11.34 15.90 -0.07
CA GLN A 38 -10.50 15.43 -1.16
C GLN A 38 -9.78 16.60 -1.82
N ALA A 39 -10.45 17.74 -2.00
CA ALA A 39 -9.84 18.95 -2.51
C ALA A 39 -8.73 19.47 -1.58
N GLU A 40 -8.91 19.42 -0.25
CA GLU A 40 -7.85 19.78 0.71
C GLU A 40 -6.64 18.85 0.63
N ARG A 41 -6.85 17.55 0.45
CA ARG A 41 -5.75 16.58 0.24
C ARG A 41 -4.95 16.92 -1.01
N LEU A 42 -5.63 17.15 -2.13
CA LEU A 42 -4.99 17.56 -3.39
C LEU A 42 -4.25 18.89 -3.23
N LYS A 43 -4.85 19.88 -2.55
CA LYS A 43 -4.21 21.16 -2.22
C LYS A 43 -2.89 20.97 -1.50
N ASN A 44 -2.86 20.14 -0.46
CA ASN A 44 -1.65 19.86 0.30
C ASN A 44 -0.57 19.18 -0.56
N ILE A 45 -0.97 18.22 -1.41
CA ILE A 45 -0.06 17.51 -2.32
C ILE A 45 0.56 18.46 -3.35
N PHE A 46 -0.24 19.34 -3.96
CA PHE A 46 0.22 20.24 -5.02
C PHE A 46 0.99 21.45 -4.48
N ARG A 47 0.59 22.02 -3.33
CA ARG A 47 1.34 23.11 -2.67
C ARG A 47 2.74 22.69 -2.26
N ALA A 48 2.90 21.44 -1.77
CA ALA A 48 4.21 20.88 -1.45
C ALA A 48 5.15 20.79 -2.68
N ARG A 49 4.62 20.99 -3.90
CA ARG A 49 5.33 21.00 -5.17
C ARG A 49 5.36 22.39 -5.83
N ALA A 50 5.07 23.45 -5.07
CA ALA A 50 5.05 24.83 -5.54
C ALA A 50 4.08 25.11 -6.71
N ILE A 51 3.04 24.29 -6.87
CA ILE A 51 1.99 24.49 -7.88
C ILE A 51 0.99 25.52 -7.34
N GLN A 52 0.64 26.52 -8.17
CA GLN A 52 -0.40 27.50 -7.82
C GLN A 52 -1.78 26.84 -7.93
N ILE A 53 -2.67 27.11 -6.97
CA ILE A 53 -3.97 26.43 -6.89
C ILE A 53 -5.10 27.42 -6.83
N SER A 54 -6.08 27.26 -7.72
CA SER A 54 -7.39 27.87 -7.65
C SER A 54 -8.46 26.81 -7.41
N VAL A 55 -9.54 27.21 -6.73
CA VAL A 55 -10.66 26.30 -6.40
C VAL A 55 -11.94 26.96 -6.85
N TYR A 56 -12.77 26.19 -7.56
CA TYR A 56 -14.07 26.61 -8.07
C TYR A 56 -15.12 25.61 -7.62
N GLU A 57 -16.26 26.12 -7.19
CA GLU A 57 -17.41 25.27 -6.89
C GLU A 57 -18.07 24.81 -8.20
N ILE A 58 -18.50 23.55 -8.24
CA ILE A 58 -19.25 22.98 -9.36
C ILE A 58 -20.44 22.16 -8.84
N PRO A 59 -21.66 22.33 -9.38
CA PRO A 59 -22.80 21.56 -8.93
C PRO A 59 -22.78 20.13 -9.52
N ALA A 60 -22.89 19.13 -8.65
CA ALA A 60 -22.66 17.72 -9.01
C ALA A 60 -23.68 17.12 -9.99
N TYR A 61 -24.93 17.60 -9.98
CA TYR A 61 -26.04 17.00 -10.73
C TYR A 61 -26.84 18.05 -11.52
N ASP A 62 -26.29 19.25 -11.68
CA ASP A 62 -26.84 20.30 -12.52
C ASP A 62 -25.91 20.52 -13.71
N PHE A 63 -26.32 20.04 -14.88
CA PHE A 63 -25.53 20.12 -16.10
C PHE A 63 -25.33 21.58 -16.55
N ALA A 64 -26.36 22.43 -16.45
CA ALA A 64 -26.28 23.82 -16.89
C ALA A 64 -25.38 24.64 -15.95
N GLY A 65 -25.54 24.45 -14.64
CA GLY A 65 -24.64 25.04 -13.65
C GLY A 65 -23.19 24.55 -13.79
N ALA A 66 -22.98 23.26 -14.08
CA ALA A 66 -21.65 22.71 -14.32
C ALA A 66 -20.99 23.30 -15.58
N LEU A 67 -21.76 23.47 -16.67
CA LEU A 67 -21.29 24.17 -17.87
C LEU A 67 -20.87 25.61 -17.57
N ALA A 68 -21.73 26.37 -16.88
CA ALA A 68 -21.46 27.76 -16.54
C ALA A 68 -20.20 27.90 -15.64
N ALA A 69 -20.02 26.99 -14.68
CA ALA A 69 -18.81 26.95 -13.85
C ALA A 69 -17.56 26.65 -14.68
N CYS A 70 -17.63 25.71 -15.62
CA CYS A 70 -16.51 25.41 -16.52
C CYS A 70 -16.19 26.57 -17.46
N ASP A 71 -17.22 27.25 -18.00
CA ASP A 71 -17.03 28.43 -18.86
C ASP A 71 -16.32 29.54 -18.08
N ALA A 72 -16.74 29.82 -16.85
CA ALA A 72 -16.09 30.80 -16.00
C ALA A 72 -14.59 30.52 -15.81
N VAL A 73 -14.18 29.26 -15.64
CA VAL A 73 -12.76 28.87 -15.57
C VAL A 73 -12.02 29.15 -16.87
N VAL A 74 -12.63 28.80 -18.02
CA VAL A 74 -12.05 29.05 -19.34
C VAL A 74 -11.88 30.55 -19.59
N GLN A 75 -12.89 31.37 -19.28
CA GLN A 75 -12.85 32.82 -19.48
C GLN A 75 -11.83 33.51 -18.56
N GLN A 76 -11.71 33.09 -17.30
CA GLN A 76 -10.76 33.66 -16.35
C GLN A 76 -9.30 33.29 -16.66
N SER A 77 -9.09 32.22 -17.42
CA SER A 77 -7.76 31.64 -17.67
C SER A 77 -7.37 31.66 -19.16
N GLN A 78 -7.88 32.63 -19.92
CA GLN A 78 -7.62 32.74 -21.37
C GLN A 78 -6.13 32.84 -21.73
N ALA A 79 -5.31 33.42 -20.85
CA ALA A 79 -3.86 33.56 -21.04
C ALA A 79 -3.06 32.28 -20.73
N ASP A 80 -3.73 31.23 -20.20
CA ASP A 80 -3.10 29.97 -19.84
C ASP A 80 -3.42 28.86 -20.86
N GLU A 81 -2.49 27.92 -20.99
CA GLU A 81 -2.66 26.69 -21.76
C GLU A 81 -3.42 25.68 -20.90
N LEU A 82 -4.74 25.60 -21.11
CA LEU A 82 -5.63 24.78 -20.31
C LEU A 82 -5.67 23.32 -20.79
N THR A 83 -5.53 22.39 -19.84
CA THR A 83 -5.82 20.96 -20.02
C THR A 83 -6.85 20.52 -18.99
N LEU A 84 -8.02 20.04 -19.43
CA LEU A 84 -9.01 19.43 -18.56
C LEU A 84 -8.66 17.96 -18.29
N ASN A 85 -8.51 17.59 -17.03
CA ASN A 85 -8.56 16.21 -16.60
C ASN A 85 -10.01 15.82 -16.23
N VAL A 86 -10.65 15.07 -17.13
CA VAL A 86 -12.06 14.69 -17.03
C VAL A 86 -12.28 13.36 -16.27
N THR A 87 -11.25 12.81 -15.65
CA THR A 87 -11.32 11.50 -14.99
C THR A 87 -12.20 11.47 -13.75
N GLY A 88 -12.27 12.59 -13.02
CA GLY A 88 -13.02 12.72 -11.78
C GLY A 88 -14.42 13.30 -11.96
N GLY A 89 -14.97 13.83 -10.87
CA GLY A 89 -16.33 14.36 -10.82
C GLY A 89 -17.41 13.27 -10.91
N THR A 90 -18.67 13.71 -10.88
CA THR A 90 -19.79 12.86 -11.30
C THR A 90 -19.83 12.79 -12.82
N LYS A 91 -20.55 11.81 -13.37
CA LYS A 91 -20.78 11.71 -14.82
C LYS A 91 -21.38 12.99 -15.41
N ILE A 92 -22.27 13.66 -14.69
CA ILE A 92 -22.88 14.92 -15.14
C ILE A 92 -21.84 16.03 -15.25
N THR A 93 -21.02 16.22 -14.21
CA THR A 93 -19.95 17.23 -14.25
C THR A 93 -18.87 16.91 -15.28
N ALA A 94 -18.54 15.62 -15.48
CA ALA A 94 -17.56 15.18 -16.46
C ALA A 94 -18.03 15.48 -17.89
N LEU A 95 -19.29 15.17 -18.21
CA LEU A 95 -19.87 15.46 -19.53
C LEU A 95 -19.97 16.98 -19.79
N ALA A 96 -20.40 17.76 -18.80
CA ALA A 96 -20.46 19.22 -18.91
C ALA A 96 -19.06 19.82 -19.13
N ALA A 97 -18.08 19.41 -18.32
CA ALA A 97 -16.71 19.87 -18.46
C ALA A 97 -16.10 19.47 -19.81
N TYR A 98 -16.30 18.21 -20.24
CA TYR A 98 -15.88 17.75 -21.57
C TYR A 98 -16.44 18.65 -22.65
N GLN A 99 -17.77 18.86 -22.67
CA GLN A 99 -18.44 19.69 -23.67
C GLN A 99 -17.84 21.10 -23.70
N GLN A 100 -17.72 21.74 -22.54
CA GLN A 100 -17.23 23.13 -22.47
C GLN A 100 -15.78 23.25 -22.95
N PHE A 101 -14.88 22.40 -22.47
CA PHE A 101 -13.46 22.48 -22.82
C PHE A 101 -13.21 22.10 -24.27
N TYR A 102 -13.92 21.07 -24.76
CA TYR A 102 -13.82 20.61 -26.15
C TYR A 102 -14.22 21.71 -27.14
N PHE A 103 -15.42 22.29 -26.98
CA PHE A 103 -15.89 23.36 -27.86
C PHE A 103 -15.12 24.68 -27.70
N SER A 104 -14.42 24.85 -26.57
CA SER A 104 -13.48 25.96 -26.36
C SER A 104 -12.08 25.70 -26.95
N GLY A 105 -11.89 24.59 -27.69
CA GLY A 105 -10.62 24.21 -28.30
C GLY A 105 -9.52 23.90 -27.28
N LYS A 106 -9.88 23.48 -26.07
CA LYS A 106 -8.93 23.14 -25.00
C LYS A 106 -8.67 21.64 -24.97
N ARG A 107 -7.46 21.26 -24.55
CA ARG A 107 -7.05 19.86 -24.44
C ARG A 107 -7.84 19.15 -23.35
N VAL A 108 -8.27 17.92 -23.62
CA VAL A 108 -9.01 17.10 -22.64
C VAL A 108 -8.31 15.75 -22.49
N ILE A 109 -8.03 15.35 -21.26
CA ILE A 109 -7.37 14.10 -20.91
C ILE A 109 -8.18 13.28 -19.92
N TYR A 110 -7.99 11.96 -19.98
CA TYR A 110 -8.53 10.98 -19.04
C TYR A 110 -7.42 10.02 -18.61
N MET A 111 -7.24 9.83 -17.29
CA MET A 111 -6.25 8.94 -16.71
C MET A 111 -6.87 7.56 -16.45
N ASP A 112 -6.67 6.64 -17.39
CA ASP A 112 -6.99 5.24 -17.20
C ASP A 112 -5.94 4.59 -16.28
N THR A 113 -6.23 4.62 -14.99
CA THR A 113 -5.34 4.08 -13.95
C THR A 113 -5.27 2.55 -14.01
N GLU A 114 -6.30 1.88 -14.52
CA GLU A 114 -6.37 0.41 -14.62
C GLU A 114 -5.51 -0.14 -15.75
N HIS A 115 -5.42 0.58 -16.86
CA HIS A 115 -4.60 0.20 -18.01
C HIS A 115 -3.26 0.97 -18.08
N GLU A 116 -3.00 1.84 -17.09
CA GLU A 116 -1.75 2.62 -16.99
C GLU A 116 -1.58 3.56 -18.19
N GLN A 117 -2.66 4.20 -18.63
CA GLN A 117 -2.67 5.05 -19.83
C GLN A 117 -3.23 6.44 -19.53
N LEU A 118 -2.60 7.45 -20.13
CA LEU A 118 -3.18 8.77 -20.28
C LEU A 118 -3.82 8.84 -21.67
N LEU A 119 -5.13 9.01 -21.70
CA LEU A 119 -5.91 9.17 -22.93
C LEU A 119 -6.08 10.66 -23.19
N GLU A 120 -5.80 11.09 -24.41
CA GLU A 120 -6.20 12.41 -24.89
C GLU A 120 -7.46 12.25 -25.73
N LEU A 121 -8.51 12.98 -25.37
CA LEU A 121 -9.82 12.91 -25.99
C LEU A 121 -10.00 14.05 -26.99
N GLY A 122 -10.70 13.78 -28.09
CA GLY A 122 -11.07 14.77 -29.09
C GLY A 122 -11.22 14.14 -30.48
N ASP A 123 -11.08 14.95 -31.53
CA ASP A 123 -11.19 14.50 -32.93
C ASP A 123 -10.13 13.44 -33.31
N GLN A 124 -8.94 13.56 -32.74
CA GLN A 124 -7.83 12.61 -32.91
C GLN A 124 -7.42 12.04 -31.55
N PRO A 125 -8.14 11.04 -31.04
CA PRO A 125 -7.83 10.49 -29.73
C PRO A 125 -6.48 9.76 -29.76
N THR A 126 -5.70 9.95 -28.69
CA THR A 126 -4.41 9.27 -28.51
C THR A 126 -4.34 8.60 -27.14
N ALA A 127 -3.48 7.59 -27.02
CA ALA A 127 -3.23 6.88 -25.77
C ALA A 127 -1.73 6.80 -25.51
N MET A 128 -1.30 7.31 -24.36
CA MET A 128 0.11 7.29 -23.94
C MET A 128 0.27 6.43 -22.67
N PRO A 129 1.06 5.34 -22.72
CA PRO A 129 1.37 4.55 -21.53
C PRO A 129 2.16 5.34 -20.48
N VAL A 130 1.74 5.30 -19.22
CA VAL A 130 2.44 5.91 -18.07
C VAL A 130 3.40 4.89 -17.47
N ARG A 131 4.58 4.76 -18.09
CA ARG A 131 5.58 3.74 -17.72
C ARG A 131 6.38 4.04 -16.46
N GLN A 132 6.44 5.31 -16.06
CA GLN A 132 7.20 5.75 -14.89
C GLN A 132 6.39 5.60 -13.61
N ASN A 133 7.03 5.13 -12.54
CA ASN A 133 6.45 5.12 -11.20
C ASN A 133 6.61 6.51 -10.56
N LEU A 134 5.55 7.30 -10.57
CA LEU A 134 5.48 8.67 -10.06
C LEU A 134 5.01 8.75 -8.61
N LEU A 135 4.35 7.71 -8.12
CA LEU A 135 3.87 7.65 -6.75
C LEU A 135 4.84 6.82 -5.90
N ASP A 136 5.34 7.42 -4.83
CA ASP A 136 5.95 6.69 -3.73
C ASP A 136 4.87 6.27 -2.71
N VAL A 137 5.23 5.41 -1.75
CA VAL A 137 4.30 4.93 -0.72
C VAL A 137 3.75 6.09 0.10
N LYS A 138 4.61 7.05 0.47
CA LYS A 138 4.22 8.22 1.27
C LYS A 138 3.16 9.08 0.57
N LEU A 139 3.29 9.28 -0.74
CA LEU A 139 2.35 10.04 -1.55
C LEU A 139 1.05 9.28 -1.75
N CYS A 140 1.10 7.97 -1.99
CA CYS A 140 -0.09 7.12 -2.01
C CYS A 140 -0.88 7.26 -0.69
N LEU A 141 -0.21 7.16 0.45
CA LEU A 141 -0.83 7.37 1.77
C LEU A 141 -1.45 8.77 1.90
N ALA A 142 -0.72 9.81 1.49
CA ALA A 142 -1.19 11.20 1.55
C ALA A 142 -2.44 11.44 0.68
N CYS A 143 -2.51 10.83 -0.51
CA CYS A 143 -3.68 10.87 -1.38
C CYS A 143 -4.95 10.44 -0.64
N TYR A 144 -4.88 9.41 0.19
CA TYR A 144 -6.00 8.88 0.96
C TYR A 144 -6.06 9.41 2.41
N GLY A 145 -5.44 10.56 2.66
CA GLY A 145 -5.52 11.27 3.94
C GLY A 145 -4.80 10.56 5.10
N LYS A 146 -3.76 9.80 4.79
CA LYS A 146 -2.93 9.12 5.79
C LYS A 146 -1.60 9.84 5.94
N ARG A 147 -1.15 9.99 7.19
CA ARG A 147 0.16 10.53 7.53
C ARG A 147 1.09 9.38 7.87
N PHE A 148 2.11 9.19 7.04
CA PHE A 148 3.16 8.22 7.28
C PHE A 148 4.03 8.63 8.48
N ASN A 149 4.30 7.68 9.38
CA ASN A 149 5.25 7.84 10.48
C ASN A 149 6.58 7.19 10.09
N GLU A 150 7.58 8.03 9.80
CA GLU A 150 8.90 7.59 9.37
C GLU A 150 9.75 7.00 10.51
N ALA A 151 9.36 7.21 11.77
CA ALA A 151 10.14 6.82 12.93
C ALA A 151 10.47 5.32 12.92
N GLY A 152 11.75 4.99 13.03
CA GLY A 152 12.25 3.61 13.09
C GLY A 152 12.25 2.84 11.75
N THR A 153 11.56 3.32 10.70
CA THR A 153 11.44 2.61 9.41
C THR A 153 12.80 2.28 8.80
N ARG A 154 13.72 3.25 8.76
CA ARG A 154 15.08 3.05 8.20
C ARG A 154 15.86 1.97 8.96
N SER A 155 15.82 2.00 10.29
CA SER A 155 16.51 1.02 11.14
C SER A 155 15.98 -0.40 10.94
N LYS A 156 14.64 -0.54 10.79
CA LYS A 156 14.00 -1.83 10.46
C LYS A 156 14.47 -2.35 9.11
N ILE A 157 14.47 -1.52 8.07
CA ILE A 157 14.95 -1.87 6.72
C ILE A 157 16.43 -2.29 6.73
N ASP A 158 17.29 -1.52 7.40
CA ASP A 158 18.72 -1.84 7.48
C ASP A 158 18.97 -3.16 8.21
N THR A 159 18.19 -3.45 9.25
CA THR A 159 18.23 -4.72 9.96
C THR A 159 17.76 -5.88 9.09
N ALA A 160 16.63 -5.73 8.38
CA ALA A 160 16.12 -6.74 7.46
C ALA A 160 17.12 -7.07 6.34
N ARG A 161 17.83 -6.07 5.82
CA ARG A 161 18.89 -6.26 4.81
C ARG A 161 20.08 -7.03 5.36
N ARG A 162 20.56 -6.68 6.56
CA ARG A 162 21.69 -7.37 7.21
C ARG A 162 21.38 -8.85 7.46
N ARG A 163 20.14 -9.16 7.84
CA ARG A 163 19.69 -10.53 8.12
C ARG A 163 19.18 -11.30 6.90
N LYS A 164 19.28 -10.76 5.68
CA LYS A 164 18.68 -11.38 4.48
C LYS A 164 18.99 -12.88 4.35
N ALA A 165 20.28 -13.27 4.42
CA ALA A 165 20.68 -14.67 4.28
C ALA A 165 20.17 -15.57 5.42
N ALA A 166 20.19 -15.07 6.67
CA ALA A 166 19.62 -15.75 7.83
C ALA A 166 18.11 -15.97 7.68
N THR A 167 17.40 -14.92 7.29
CA THR A 167 15.96 -14.91 7.07
C THR A 167 15.56 -15.87 5.94
N GLU A 168 16.34 -15.98 4.87
CA GLU A 168 16.11 -16.96 3.80
C GLU A 168 16.24 -18.41 4.30
N LYS A 169 17.26 -18.71 5.10
CA LYS A 169 17.42 -20.05 5.72
C LYS A 169 16.28 -20.36 6.68
N LEU A 170 15.95 -19.42 7.56
CA LEU A 170 14.87 -19.56 8.54
C LEU A 170 13.51 -19.77 7.86
N CYS A 171 13.25 -19.03 6.77
CA CYS A 171 12.05 -19.19 5.96
C CYS A 171 11.93 -20.62 5.43
N ARG A 172 12.98 -21.15 4.78
CA ARG A 172 12.97 -22.54 4.29
C ARG A 172 12.77 -23.56 5.40
N LEU A 173 13.44 -23.36 6.54
CA LEU A 173 13.33 -24.23 7.71
C LEU A 173 11.88 -24.32 8.21
N PHE A 174 11.21 -23.18 8.40
CA PHE A 174 9.83 -23.15 8.88
C PHE A 174 8.79 -23.57 7.83
N LEU A 175 9.00 -23.28 6.55
CA LEU A 175 8.11 -23.75 5.49
C LEU A 175 8.15 -25.27 5.34
N ASN A 176 9.33 -25.89 5.52
CA ASN A 176 9.50 -27.35 5.52
C ASN A 176 9.01 -27.99 6.83
N ASN A 177 8.96 -27.24 7.93
CA ASN A 177 8.58 -27.73 9.26
C ASN A 177 7.49 -26.84 9.90
N PRO A 178 6.27 -26.78 9.34
CA PRO A 178 5.23 -25.86 9.82
C PRO A 178 4.81 -26.14 11.26
N ASP A 179 4.82 -27.40 11.72
CA ASP A 179 4.51 -27.74 13.12
C ASP A 179 5.59 -27.25 14.11
N MET A 180 6.84 -27.13 13.65
CA MET A 180 7.91 -26.51 14.42
C MET A 180 7.60 -25.03 14.66
N LEU A 181 7.18 -24.31 13.61
CA LEU A 181 6.76 -22.92 13.72
C LEU A 181 5.58 -22.77 14.70
N ARG A 182 4.58 -23.66 14.65
CA ARG A 182 3.45 -23.65 15.59
C ARG A 182 3.92 -23.78 17.04
N ALA A 183 4.79 -24.74 17.31
CA ALA A 183 5.32 -24.96 18.64
C ALA A 183 6.18 -23.77 19.10
N CYS A 184 6.99 -23.20 18.20
CA CYS A 184 7.78 -22.01 18.46
C CYS A 184 6.89 -20.81 18.80
N ASN A 185 5.89 -20.50 17.97
CA ASN A 185 4.95 -19.41 18.23
C ASN A 185 4.19 -19.61 19.54
N ARG A 186 3.80 -20.85 19.88
CA ARG A 186 3.17 -21.16 21.15
C ARG A 186 4.07 -20.77 22.33
N GLN A 187 5.31 -21.28 22.36
CA GLN A 187 6.27 -20.95 23.44
C GLN A 187 6.50 -19.43 23.54
N LEU A 188 6.64 -18.72 22.41
CA LEU A 188 6.89 -17.28 22.39
C LEU A 188 5.67 -16.42 22.77
N ASN A 189 4.45 -16.96 22.70
CA ASN A 189 3.22 -16.28 23.08
C ASN A 189 2.75 -16.63 24.50
N GLU A 190 3.13 -17.78 25.04
CA GLU A 190 2.85 -18.20 26.44
C GLU A 190 3.68 -17.42 27.48
N TYR A 191 4.70 -16.67 27.03
CA TYR A 191 5.54 -15.88 27.90
C TYR A 191 4.80 -14.60 28.37
N ASP A 192 4.25 -14.67 29.58
CA ASP A 192 3.40 -13.61 30.18
C ASP A 192 4.18 -12.33 30.55
N LYS A 193 5.52 -12.43 30.67
CA LYS A 193 6.39 -11.28 30.90
C LYS A 193 6.62 -10.52 29.59
N LYS A 194 6.04 -9.33 29.50
CA LYS A 194 6.17 -8.39 28.35
C LYS A 194 7.59 -7.85 28.12
N GLU A 195 8.57 -8.28 28.90
CA GLU A 195 9.95 -7.83 28.77
C GLU A 195 10.92 -9.01 28.73
N PRO A 196 11.92 -8.98 27.81
CA PRO A 196 12.99 -9.97 27.71
C PRO A 196 13.81 -10.06 29.01
N PRO A 197 14.55 -11.18 29.24
CA PRO A 197 14.78 -12.26 28.29
C PRO A 197 13.62 -13.27 28.18
N VAL A 198 13.40 -13.77 26.97
CA VAL A 198 12.47 -14.88 26.66
C VAL A 198 13.27 -16.13 26.33
N PHE A 199 12.88 -17.28 26.87
CA PHE A 199 13.56 -18.54 26.60
C PHE A 199 12.78 -19.42 25.63
N LEU A 200 13.47 -19.99 24.65
CA LEU A 200 12.93 -20.96 23.69
C LEU A 200 13.61 -22.31 23.93
N TYR A 201 12.81 -23.33 24.22
CA TYR A 201 13.27 -24.69 24.48
C TYR A 201 13.20 -25.49 23.18
N VAL A 202 14.34 -25.67 22.50
CA VAL A 202 14.37 -26.28 21.15
C VAL A 202 14.12 -27.78 21.17
N ASN A 203 14.43 -28.46 22.28
CA ASN A 203 14.12 -29.88 22.48
C ASN A 203 12.61 -30.18 22.54
N ASN A 204 11.79 -29.18 22.86
CA ASN A 204 10.34 -29.27 22.89
C ASN A 204 9.69 -28.94 21.52
N LEU A 205 10.49 -28.63 20.51
CA LEU A 205 10.00 -28.35 19.16
C LEU A 205 10.03 -29.64 18.32
N PRO A 206 8.97 -29.92 17.53
CA PRO A 206 9.05 -30.97 16.53
C PRO A 206 10.00 -30.57 15.40
N GLY A 207 10.65 -31.54 14.76
CA GLY A 207 11.56 -31.31 13.64
C GLY A 207 13.01 -30.97 14.07
N PRO A 208 13.80 -30.34 13.19
CA PRO A 208 15.24 -30.16 13.37
C PRO A 208 15.58 -29.01 14.35
N GLY A 209 15.27 -29.19 15.63
CA GLY A 209 15.51 -28.20 16.69
C GLY A 209 16.95 -27.70 16.79
N THR A 210 17.92 -28.57 16.53
CA THR A 210 19.36 -28.25 16.51
C THR A 210 19.72 -27.31 15.35
N GLU A 211 19.13 -27.49 14.17
CA GLU A 211 19.36 -26.60 13.02
C GLU A 211 18.83 -25.19 13.32
N LEU A 212 17.65 -25.08 13.94
CA LEU A 212 17.10 -23.81 14.41
C LEU A 212 18.01 -23.17 15.47
N PHE A 213 18.52 -23.97 16.41
CA PHE A 213 19.44 -23.53 17.45
C PHE A 213 20.69 -22.90 16.86
N ASP A 214 21.40 -23.66 16.01
CA ASP A 214 22.65 -23.24 15.38
C ASP A 214 22.46 -21.98 14.54
N LEU A 215 21.37 -21.93 13.76
CA LEU A 215 21.04 -20.76 12.93
C LEU A 215 20.84 -19.49 13.79
N LEU A 216 20.06 -19.58 14.87
CA LEU A 216 19.76 -18.41 15.70
C LEU A 216 20.98 -17.91 16.48
N VAL A 217 21.87 -18.83 16.90
CA VAL A 217 23.11 -18.49 17.60
C VAL A 217 24.13 -17.90 16.64
N GLN A 218 24.36 -18.53 15.48
CA GLN A 218 25.33 -18.07 14.48
C GLN A 218 25.01 -16.65 14.00
N GLU A 219 23.73 -16.34 13.84
CA GLU A 219 23.25 -15.05 13.33
C GLU A 219 23.04 -14.02 14.45
N GLY A 220 23.36 -14.37 15.71
CA GLY A 220 23.26 -13.48 16.87
C GLY A 220 21.83 -13.05 17.22
N ILE A 221 20.83 -13.81 16.79
CA ILE A 221 19.41 -13.54 17.07
C ILE A 221 19.06 -13.98 18.50
N ALA A 222 19.68 -15.06 18.97
CA ALA A 222 19.54 -15.56 20.33
C ALA A 222 20.91 -16.01 20.87
N VAL A 223 21.03 -16.10 22.19
CA VAL A 223 22.23 -16.64 22.85
C VAL A 223 21.93 -17.99 23.51
N PRO A 224 22.88 -18.93 23.55
CA PRO A 224 22.73 -20.17 24.30
C PRO A 224 22.47 -19.91 25.79
N SER A 225 21.53 -20.63 26.38
CA SER A 225 21.24 -20.67 27.82
C SER A 225 21.11 -22.11 28.33
N GLY A 226 21.91 -23.01 27.78
CA GLY A 226 21.87 -24.45 27.98
C GLY A 226 22.15 -25.18 26.66
N ALA A 227 22.13 -26.52 26.69
CA ALA A 227 22.34 -27.33 25.49
C ALA A 227 21.18 -27.18 24.49
N ASP A 228 19.94 -27.12 24.98
CA ASP A 228 18.72 -27.09 24.16
C ASP A 228 17.84 -25.86 24.45
N THR A 229 18.43 -24.79 24.98
CA THR A 229 17.70 -23.59 25.39
C THR A 229 18.35 -22.35 24.79
N LEU A 230 17.56 -21.57 24.07
CA LEU A 230 17.94 -20.25 23.56
C LEU A 230 17.36 -19.14 24.42
N CYS A 231 18.12 -18.07 24.62
CA CYS A 231 17.69 -16.85 25.29
C CYS A 231 17.60 -15.71 24.26
N LEU A 232 16.39 -15.20 24.06
CA LEU A 232 16.09 -14.02 23.26
C LEU A 232 16.21 -12.79 24.16
N GLN A 233 17.30 -12.04 24.00
CA GLN A 233 17.67 -10.94 24.89
C GLN A 233 16.89 -9.64 24.63
N SER A 234 16.10 -9.56 23.55
CA SER A 234 15.35 -8.37 23.18
C SER A 234 13.95 -8.69 22.66
N GLU A 235 13.03 -7.74 22.83
CA GLU A 235 11.70 -7.82 22.23
C GLU A 235 11.77 -7.88 20.69
N ALA A 236 12.75 -7.22 20.07
CA ALA A 236 12.97 -7.28 18.63
C ALA A 236 13.35 -8.69 18.16
N ALA A 237 14.18 -9.42 18.92
CA ALA A 237 14.52 -10.80 18.61
C ALA A 237 13.31 -11.74 18.76
N ARG A 238 12.53 -11.56 19.83
CA ARG A 238 11.27 -12.30 20.06
C ARG A 238 10.26 -12.05 18.94
N PHE A 239 10.00 -10.78 18.60
CA PHE A 239 9.09 -10.40 17.53
C PHE A 239 9.52 -10.97 16.17
N TYR A 240 10.81 -10.84 15.84
CA TYR A 240 11.37 -11.41 14.61
C TYR A 240 11.11 -12.91 14.52
N LEU A 241 11.43 -13.68 15.56
CA LEU A 241 11.24 -15.12 15.55
C LEU A 241 9.76 -15.53 15.58
N ASN A 242 8.90 -14.74 16.23
CA ASN A 242 7.47 -15.02 16.31
C ASN A 242 6.74 -14.79 14.97
N GLY A 243 7.25 -13.92 14.10
CA GLY A 243 6.65 -13.73 12.78
C GLY A 243 7.30 -12.69 11.89
N GLY A 244 8.03 -11.73 12.46
CA GLY A 244 8.68 -10.66 11.69
C GLY A 244 9.66 -11.15 10.63
N TRP A 245 10.21 -12.37 10.78
CA TRP A 245 11.04 -12.99 9.75
C TRP A 245 10.33 -13.14 8.40
N LEU A 246 9.02 -13.40 8.38
CA LEU A 246 8.27 -13.56 7.12
C LEU A 246 8.14 -12.21 6.41
N GLU A 247 7.91 -11.15 7.17
CA GLU A 247 7.83 -9.78 6.66
C GLU A 247 9.19 -9.35 6.09
N GLU A 248 10.29 -9.62 6.79
CA GLU A 248 11.65 -9.38 6.30
C GLU A 248 11.97 -10.20 5.05
N TYR A 249 11.53 -11.47 4.99
CA TYR A 249 11.71 -12.33 3.83
C TYR A 249 11.01 -11.74 2.60
N VAL A 250 9.72 -11.41 2.73
CA VAL A 250 8.92 -10.82 1.66
C VAL A 250 9.51 -9.47 1.24
N PHE A 251 9.86 -8.60 2.18
CA PHE A 251 10.49 -7.31 1.89
C PHE A 251 11.79 -7.46 1.08
N ASN A 252 12.69 -8.35 1.52
CA ASN A 252 13.96 -8.58 0.82
C ASN A 252 13.76 -9.19 -0.57
N LEU A 253 12.75 -10.05 -0.74
CA LEU A 253 12.36 -10.59 -2.04
C LEU A 253 11.89 -9.47 -2.98
N ILE A 254 10.95 -8.62 -2.52
CA ILE A 254 10.46 -7.47 -3.31
C ILE A 254 11.59 -6.51 -3.66
N LYS A 255 12.47 -6.18 -2.71
CA LYS A 255 13.64 -5.32 -2.96
C LYS A 255 14.65 -5.94 -3.92
N GLY A 256 14.67 -7.26 -4.06
CA GLY A 256 15.48 -7.97 -5.05
C GLY A 256 14.90 -7.93 -6.46
N LEU A 257 13.63 -7.53 -6.63
CA LEU A 257 13.02 -7.41 -7.95
C LEU A 257 13.57 -6.19 -8.69
N SER A 258 13.94 -6.37 -9.95
CA SER A 258 14.42 -5.30 -10.84
C SER A 258 13.26 -4.42 -11.32
N ILE A 259 12.69 -3.63 -10.41
CA ILE A 259 11.56 -2.73 -10.68
C ILE A 259 12.06 -1.29 -10.66
N ASN A 260 11.92 -0.58 -11.78
CA ASN A 260 12.30 0.83 -11.89
C ASN A 260 11.44 1.71 -11.00
N GLY A 261 12.07 2.52 -10.15
CA GLY A 261 11.38 3.44 -9.25
C GLY A 261 10.63 2.75 -8.10
N LEU A 262 11.01 1.52 -7.74
CA LEU A 262 10.44 0.79 -6.62
C LEU A 262 10.67 1.51 -5.29
N ASP A 263 9.60 2.10 -4.75
CA ASP A 263 9.55 2.46 -3.34
C ASP A 263 8.91 1.32 -2.55
N CYS A 264 9.65 0.76 -1.60
CA CYS A 264 9.23 -0.41 -0.83
C CYS A 264 9.69 -0.24 0.61
N LEU A 265 8.76 -0.44 1.54
CA LEU A 265 8.89 -0.20 2.97
C LEU A 265 8.38 -1.41 3.75
N LEU A 266 8.89 -1.54 4.98
CA LEU A 266 8.62 -2.61 5.92
C LEU A 266 8.02 -2.01 7.21
N ASN A 267 6.99 -2.64 7.77
CA ASN A 267 6.27 -2.23 8.98
C ASN A 267 5.86 -0.75 8.94
N VAL A 268 5.09 -0.38 7.91
CA VAL A 268 4.64 0.99 7.65
C VAL A 268 3.57 1.39 8.66
N ASN A 269 3.93 2.31 9.55
CA ASN A 269 3.00 2.91 10.50
C ASN A 269 2.38 4.19 9.93
N PHE A 270 1.08 4.35 10.07
CA PHE A 270 0.39 5.56 9.64
C PHE A 270 -0.77 5.96 10.55
N GLU A 271 -1.08 7.25 10.52
CA GLU A 271 -2.21 7.85 11.23
C GLU A 271 -3.22 8.44 10.24
N TRP A 272 -4.49 8.50 10.65
CA TRP A 272 -5.52 9.24 9.91
C TRP A 272 -5.32 10.74 10.12
N GLN A 273 -5.23 11.53 9.04
CA GLN A 273 -5.06 12.98 9.14
C GLN A 273 -6.28 13.69 9.77
N ILE A 274 -7.44 13.04 9.78
CA ILE A 274 -8.69 13.62 10.31
C ILE A 274 -9.01 12.97 11.65
N GLN A 275 -8.35 13.44 12.69
CA GLN A 275 -8.98 13.51 14.00
C GLN A 275 -9.42 14.95 14.18
N ARG A 276 -10.73 15.22 14.01
CA ARG A 276 -11.33 16.47 14.52
C ARG A 276 -10.85 16.62 15.96
N ALA A 277 -10.38 17.81 16.32
CA ALA A 277 -9.73 18.18 17.58
C ALA A 277 -10.58 17.99 18.86
N ALA A 278 -11.62 17.14 18.84
CA ALA A 278 -12.59 16.96 19.91
C ALA A 278 -12.55 15.59 20.60
N SER A 279 -11.71 14.64 20.19
CA SER A 279 -11.58 13.37 20.90
C SER A 279 -10.15 13.14 21.39
N LYS A 280 -9.95 13.24 22.71
CA LYS A 280 -8.79 12.68 23.46
C LYS A 280 -8.72 11.14 23.36
N LYS A 281 -9.20 10.53 22.27
CA LYS A 281 -9.08 9.08 22.05
C LYS A 281 -7.69 8.80 21.52
N LYS A 282 -7.01 7.87 22.18
CA LYS A 282 -5.71 7.30 21.81
C LYS A 282 -5.65 7.14 20.29
N LYS A 283 -4.63 7.72 19.68
CA LYS A 283 -4.40 7.58 18.24
C LYS A 283 -4.32 6.10 17.89
N THR A 284 -5.15 5.65 16.95
CA THR A 284 -5.05 4.32 16.38
C THR A 284 -3.92 4.35 15.36
N GLU A 285 -2.73 3.89 15.76
CA GLU A 285 -1.66 3.54 14.84
C GLU A 285 -2.08 2.27 14.10
N ASN A 286 -2.07 2.32 12.77
CA ASN A 286 -2.27 1.16 11.92
C ASN A 286 -0.92 0.79 11.30
N GLU A 287 -0.68 -0.50 11.17
CA GLU A 287 0.56 -1.06 10.64
C GLU A 287 0.27 -1.86 9.37
N LEU A 288 1.17 -1.75 8.39
CA LEU A 288 1.18 -2.58 7.19
C LEU A 288 2.53 -3.28 7.09
N ASP A 289 2.49 -4.60 6.94
CA ASP A 289 3.68 -5.46 7.03
C ASP A 289 4.70 -5.12 5.92
N VAL A 290 4.33 -5.30 4.65
CA VAL A 290 5.17 -4.90 3.51
C VAL A 290 4.35 -4.10 2.52
N VAL A 291 4.81 -2.89 2.20
CA VAL A 291 4.12 -1.98 1.29
C VAL A 291 5.08 -1.50 0.24
N PHE A 292 4.64 -1.46 -1.01
CA PHE A 292 5.43 -0.86 -2.07
C PHE A 292 4.57 -0.19 -3.13
N SER A 293 5.16 0.74 -3.85
CA SER A 293 4.56 1.37 -5.01
C SER A 293 5.22 0.86 -6.28
N CYS A 294 4.40 0.44 -7.24
CA CYS A 294 4.81 0.01 -8.58
C CYS A 294 3.69 0.35 -9.56
N ASN A 295 4.04 0.78 -10.77
CA ASN A 295 3.09 1.21 -11.81
C ASN A 295 2.01 2.18 -11.28
N ASN A 296 2.41 3.10 -10.40
CA ASN A 296 1.51 4.09 -9.80
C ASN A 296 0.37 3.48 -8.97
N ARG A 297 0.58 2.28 -8.41
CA ARG A 297 -0.38 1.60 -7.53
C ARG A 297 0.30 1.17 -6.24
N LEU A 298 -0.46 1.30 -5.15
CA LEU A 298 -0.05 0.80 -3.86
C LEU A 298 -0.30 -0.71 -3.77
N HIS A 299 0.75 -1.45 -3.45
CA HIS A 299 0.71 -2.88 -3.19
C HIS A 299 0.89 -3.10 -1.70
N ILE A 300 -0.05 -3.85 -1.10
CA ILE A 300 -0.11 -4.08 0.34
C ILE A 300 -0.03 -5.58 0.57
N ILE A 301 1.05 -6.04 1.17
CA ILE A 301 1.22 -7.46 1.50
C ILE A 301 1.06 -7.61 3.01
N SER A 302 0.11 -8.44 3.43
CA SER A 302 0.02 -8.89 4.82
C SER A 302 0.67 -10.27 4.96
N CYS A 303 1.50 -10.43 5.98
CA CYS A 303 2.28 -11.64 6.27
C CYS A 303 1.74 -12.30 7.54
N LYS A 304 1.39 -13.59 7.49
CA LYS A 304 0.88 -14.33 8.63
C LYS A 304 1.69 -15.61 8.87
N THR A 305 2.24 -15.73 10.08
CA THR A 305 2.87 -16.97 10.58
C THR A 305 1.93 -17.79 11.46
N SER A 306 0.81 -17.20 11.90
CA SER A 306 -0.18 -17.88 12.74
C SER A 306 -0.92 -18.99 11.98
N SER A 307 -1.41 -19.99 12.71
CA SER A 307 -2.10 -21.16 12.14
C SER A 307 -3.52 -20.84 11.69
N LEU A 308 -3.65 -20.13 10.56
CA LEU A 308 -4.94 -19.73 9.98
C LEU A 308 -5.83 -20.94 9.63
N ASP A 309 -5.22 -22.10 9.38
CA ASP A 309 -5.90 -23.35 9.07
C ASP A 309 -6.60 -24.00 10.27
N ILE A 310 -6.20 -23.67 11.50
CA ILE A 310 -6.74 -24.27 12.72
C ILE A 310 -7.45 -23.21 13.57
N LEU A 311 -6.84 -22.05 13.78
CA LEU A 311 -7.37 -21.00 14.64
C LEU A 311 -8.75 -20.53 14.14
N LYS A 312 -9.68 -20.38 15.08
CA LYS A 312 -11.03 -19.92 14.76
C LYS A 312 -10.97 -18.45 14.33
N ASN A 313 -11.65 -18.12 13.24
CA ASN A 313 -11.74 -16.78 12.64
C ASN A 313 -10.43 -16.13 12.18
N ALA A 314 -9.24 -16.65 12.50
CA ALA A 314 -7.98 -15.99 12.16
C ALA A 314 -7.82 -15.67 10.65
N GLY A 315 -8.16 -16.61 9.77
CA GLY A 315 -8.14 -16.38 8.32
C GLY A 315 -9.17 -15.34 7.87
N LYS A 316 -10.41 -15.47 8.36
CA LYS A 316 -11.48 -14.49 8.14
C LYS A 316 -11.08 -13.07 8.57
N ASP A 317 -10.53 -12.92 9.77
CA ASP A 317 -10.19 -11.63 10.35
C ASP A 317 -9.03 -10.99 9.59
N ALA A 318 -7.99 -11.76 9.24
CA ALA A 318 -6.90 -11.31 8.39
C ALA A 318 -7.38 -10.79 7.02
N LEU A 319 -8.32 -11.50 6.39
CA LEU A 319 -8.88 -11.09 5.10
C LEU A 319 -9.73 -9.81 5.21
N HIS A 320 -10.56 -9.68 6.24
CA HIS A 320 -11.36 -8.47 6.44
C HIS A 320 -10.52 -7.25 6.82
N GLU A 321 -9.49 -7.44 7.64
CA GLU A 321 -8.51 -6.40 7.94
C GLU A 321 -7.82 -5.93 6.66
N LEU A 322 -7.31 -6.85 5.84
CA LEU A 322 -6.62 -6.51 4.60
C LEU A 322 -7.54 -5.83 3.56
N ASP A 323 -8.80 -6.28 3.43
CA ASP A 323 -9.78 -5.64 2.55
C ASP A 323 -10.13 -4.21 3.01
N SER A 324 -10.31 -4.02 4.31
CA SER A 324 -10.50 -2.70 4.92
C SER A 324 -9.29 -1.79 4.67
N MET A 325 -8.07 -2.30 4.85
CA MET A 325 -6.85 -1.53 4.60
C MET A 325 -6.70 -1.15 3.13
N LYS A 326 -6.95 -2.07 2.20
CA LYS A 326 -6.96 -1.80 0.75
C LYS A 326 -7.83 -0.59 0.41
N ALA A 327 -9.09 -0.63 0.81
CA ALA A 327 -10.06 0.43 0.52
C ALA A 327 -9.65 1.78 1.12
N ASN A 328 -9.15 1.75 2.35
CA ASN A 328 -8.89 2.95 3.14
C ASN A 328 -7.53 3.61 2.88
N VAL A 329 -6.56 2.86 2.39
CA VAL A 329 -5.14 3.27 2.33
C VAL A 329 -4.68 3.53 0.90
N GLY A 330 -5.09 2.70 -0.06
CA GLY A 330 -4.67 2.84 -1.46
C GLY A 330 -5.83 2.96 -2.46
N GLY A 331 -7.07 3.01 -1.98
CA GLY A 331 -8.27 3.21 -2.79
C GLY A 331 -8.55 2.07 -3.77
N LEU A 332 -9.24 2.41 -4.86
CA LEU A 332 -9.80 1.43 -5.80
C LEU A 332 -8.73 0.54 -6.46
N PHE A 333 -7.56 1.13 -6.76
CA PHE A 333 -6.49 0.46 -7.51
C PHE A 333 -5.42 -0.18 -6.62
N ALA A 334 -5.61 -0.18 -5.30
CA ALA A 334 -4.71 -0.89 -4.39
C ALA A 334 -4.74 -2.39 -4.64
N ARG A 335 -3.57 -3.02 -4.55
CA ARG A 335 -3.38 -4.45 -4.79
C ARG A 335 -3.01 -5.15 -3.47
N PRO A 336 -3.97 -5.81 -2.81
CA PRO A 336 -3.69 -6.58 -1.60
C PRO A 336 -3.10 -7.95 -1.96
N LEU A 337 -2.27 -8.49 -1.08
CA LEU A 337 -1.84 -9.89 -1.12
C LEU A 337 -1.73 -10.42 0.32
N LEU A 338 -2.26 -11.62 0.56
CA LEU A 338 -2.02 -12.34 1.80
C LEU A 338 -0.92 -13.38 1.59
N VAL A 339 0.16 -13.30 2.36
CA VAL A 339 1.22 -14.29 2.43
C VAL A 339 1.11 -15.01 3.77
N SER A 340 0.97 -16.33 3.77
CA SER A 340 0.75 -17.09 5.02
C SER A 340 1.51 -18.40 5.06
N VAL A 341 2.29 -18.66 6.12
CA VAL A 341 3.00 -19.96 6.24
C VAL A 341 2.02 -21.12 6.24
N HIS A 342 0.95 -21.00 7.03
CA HIS A 342 -0.12 -21.99 7.07
C HIS A 342 -1.18 -21.70 6.00
N PRO A 343 -1.80 -22.75 5.41
CA PRO A 343 -2.89 -22.54 4.47
C PRO A 343 -4.12 -21.91 5.14
N LEU A 344 -5.05 -21.43 4.33
CA LEU A 344 -6.38 -21.04 4.80
C LEU A 344 -7.29 -22.27 4.86
N LYS A 345 -8.30 -22.23 5.74
CA LYS A 345 -9.46 -23.13 5.65
C LYS A 345 -10.19 -22.90 4.33
N ASP A 346 -10.83 -23.92 3.77
CA ASP A 346 -11.58 -23.82 2.50
C ASP A 346 -12.59 -22.67 2.47
N ALA A 347 -13.29 -22.44 3.58
CA ALA A 347 -14.26 -21.34 3.69
C ALA A 347 -13.58 -19.96 3.62
N ASP A 348 -12.39 -19.81 4.19
CA ASP A 348 -11.61 -18.58 4.17
C ASP A 348 -10.91 -18.39 2.82
N PHE A 349 -10.47 -19.48 2.18
CA PHE A 349 -9.95 -19.42 0.80
C PHE A 349 -11.03 -18.95 -0.19
N ARG A 350 -12.25 -19.49 -0.11
CA ARG A 350 -13.39 -18.99 -0.91
C ARG A 350 -13.70 -17.51 -0.60
N ARG A 351 -13.56 -17.09 0.66
CA ARG A 351 -13.71 -15.68 1.02
C ARG A 351 -12.65 -14.81 0.36
N ALA A 352 -11.39 -15.25 0.35
CA ALA A 352 -10.31 -14.52 -0.32
C ALA A 352 -10.59 -14.33 -1.82
N GLN A 353 -11.12 -15.36 -2.49
CA GLN A 353 -11.55 -15.27 -3.89
C GLN A 353 -12.68 -14.25 -4.10
N ASN A 354 -13.71 -14.27 -3.23
CA ASN A 354 -14.82 -13.30 -3.30
C ASN A 354 -14.35 -11.84 -3.08
N LEU A 355 -13.38 -11.64 -2.17
CA LEU A 355 -12.77 -10.34 -1.91
C LEU A 355 -11.73 -9.95 -2.98
N LYS A 356 -11.41 -10.85 -3.92
CA LYS A 356 -10.34 -10.69 -4.92
C LYS A 356 -8.99 -10.37 -4.25
N ILE A 357 -8.69 -11.08 -3.17
CA ILE A 357 -7.41 -11.05 -2.46
C ILE A 357 -6.64 -12.32 -2.84
N PRO A 358 -5.58 -12.21 -3.66
CA PRO A 358 -4.67 -13.33 -3.89
C PRO A 358 -4.06 -13.82 -2.57
N VAL A 359 -3.81 -15.12 -2.49
CA VAL A 359 -3.21 -15.76 -1.31
C VAL A 359 -2.05 -16.63 -1.76
N VAL A 360 -0.89 -16.45 -1.14
CA VAL A 360 0.27 -17.31 -1.30
C VAL A 360 0.56 -17.98 0.03
N SER A 361 0.53 -19.31 0.07
CA SER A 361 0.72 -20.05 1.31
C SER A 361 1.63 -21.26 1.21
N GLY A 362 2.20 -21.65 2.35
CA GLY A 362 3.14 -22.77 2.45
C GLY A 362 4.35 -22.60 1.54
N ASN A 363 4.79 -23.70 0.91
CA ASN A 363 5.96 -23.70 0.04
C ASN A 363 5.83 -22.80 -1.20
N ASN A 364 4.60 -22.39 -1.58
CA ASN A 364 4.43 -21.43 -2.67
C ASN A 364 5.05 -20.05 -2.36
N ILE A 365 5.34 -19.75 -1.09
CA ILE A 365 6.07 -18.54 -0.67
C ILE A 365 7.47 -18.48 -1.29
N LEU A 366 8.11 -19.63 -1.54
CA LEU A 366 9.40 -19.68 -2.23
C LEU A 366 9.30 -19.26 -3.70
N HIS A 367 8.11 -19.34 -4.29
CA HIS A 367 7.78 -18.92 -5.66
C HIS A 367 7.05 -17.57 -5.70
N LEU A 368 7.12 -16.78 -4.63
CA LEU A 368 6.40 -15.52 -4.53
C LEU A 368 6.73 -14.55 -5.68
N GLN A 369 7.99 -14.50 -6.13
CA GLN A 369 8.37 -13.67 -7.28
C GLN A 369 7.58 -14.01 -8.54
N GLU A 370 7.51 -15.29 -8.90
CA GLU A 370 6.75 -15.77 -10.06
C GLU A 370 5.26 -15.42 -9.89
N ARG A 371 4.74 -15.52 -8.66
CA ARG A 371 3.35 -15.22 -8.40
C ARG A 371 3.03 -13.73 -8.53
N LEU A 372 3.93 -12.85 -8.09
CA LEU A 372 3.81 -11.41 -8.28
C LEU A 372 3.87 -11.02 -9.77
N GLN A 373 4.73 -11.69 -10.55
CA GLN A 373 4.79 -11.53 -12.01
C GLN A 373 3.48 -11.96 -12.69
N GLN A 374 2.87 -13.05 -12.25
CA GLN A 374 1.61 -13.57 -12.79
C GLN A 374 0.42 -12.67 -12.42
N GLU A 375 0.27 -12.35 -11.13
CA GLU A 375 -0.88 -11.61 -10.61
C GLU A 375 -0.84 -10.13 -10.98
N TRP A 376 0.35 -9.52 -10.94
CA TRP A 376 0.50 -8.07 -11.01
C TRP A 376 1.31 -7.58 -12.21
N GLY A 377 1.92 -8.48 -12.99
CA GLY A 377 2.74 -8.12 -14.15
C GLY A 377 4.07 -7.44 -13.78
N ILE A 378 4.52 -7.59 -12.53
CA ILE A 378 5.66 -6.85 -11.98
C ILE A 378 6.97 -7.62 -12.21
N GLY A 379 8.02 -6.92 -12.67
CA GLY A 379 9.36 -7.52 -12.83
C GLY A 379 9.51 -8.39 -14.07
N ARG A 380 8.86 -7.99 -15.17
CA ARG A 380 9.07 -8.53 -16.52
C ARG A 380 10.18 -7.79 -17.25
#